data_AF-A0A4P7YPX1-F1
#
_entry.id   AF-A0A4P7YPX1-F1
#
_cell.length_a   1.000
_cell.length_b   1.000
_cell.length_c   1.000
_cell.angle_alpha   90.00
_cell.angle_beta   90.00
_cell.angle_gamma   90.00
#
_symmetry.space_group_name_H-M   'P 1'
#
loop_
_entity.id
_entity.type
_entity.pdbx_description
1 polymer ?
#
loop_
_entity_poly.entity_id
_entity_poly.type
_entity_poly.pdbx_seq_one_letter_code
_entity_poly.pdbx_strand_id
1 'polypeptide(L)'
;MAALPAVPASARTLVLDLELEDSSGEPPSAEHAERLKRISAELRRALDAKGYDVIGDAATAGLVRPGTVIRSCNGCERGIAQAAGADLVVFGIVRKISSLILWIGVVVEDVGTGQVVTTARGDIRGDTATAWSRGIGWLVEHRLAEHAPGKR
;
A
#
# COMPACT_ATOMS: atom_id res chain seq x y z
N MET A 1 -11.39 28.35 -1.46
CA MET A 1 -11.38 26.99 -0.88
C MET A 1 -11.42 26.03 -2.06
N ALA A 2 -10.35 25.28 -2.32
CA ALA A 2 -10.38 24.24 -3.33
C ALA A 2 -11.21 23.07 -2.79
N ALA A 3 -12.23 22.65 -3.52
CA ALA A 3 -12.96 21.44 -3.21
C ALA A 3 -11.99 20.26 -3.34
N LEU A 4 -11.95 19.40 -2.32
CA LEU A 4 -11.29 18.10 -2.43
C LEU A 4 -11.97 17.35 -3.59
N PRO A 5 -11.22 16.69 -4.49
CA PRO A 5 -11.84 15.85 -5.51
C PRO A 5 -12.75 14.83 -4.84
N ALA A 6 -13.98 14.73 -5.32
CA ALA A 6 -14.93 13.75 -4.82
C ALA A 6 -14.42 12.37 -5.21
N VAL A 7 -14.06 11.56 -4.20
CA VAL A 7 -13.78 10.15 -4.41
C VAL A 7 -15.04 9.52 -5.03
N PRO A 8 -14.94 8.82 -6.17
CA PRO A 8 -16.13 8.23 -6.79
C PRO A 8 -16.81 7.28 -5.79
N ALA A 9 -18.15 7.27 -5.75
CA ALA A 9 -18.97 6.49 -4.80
C ALA A 9 -18.69 4.96 -4.83
N SER A 10 -17.93 4.52 -5.83
CA SER A 10 -17.14 3.31 -5.77
C SER A 10 -15.94 3.39 -6.69
N ALA A 11 -14.78 2.97 -6.19
CA ALA A 11 -13.50 3.03 -6.90
C ALA A 11 -12.81 1.66 -6.89
N ARG A 12 -12.56 1.11 -8.09
CA ARG A 12 -11.73 -0.08 -8.24
C ARG A 12 -10.32 0.26 -7.80
N THR A 13 -9.78 -0.52 -6.88
CA THR A 13 -8.55 -0.21 -6.19
C THR A 13 -7.49 -1.26 -6.49
N LEU A 14 -6.40 -0.85 -7.15
CA LEU A 14 -5.21 -1.67 -7.26
C LEU A 14 -4.37 -1.48 -6.00
N VAL A 15 -4.06 -2.57 -5.30
CA VAL A 15 -3.09 -2.56 -4.20
C VAL A 15 -1.82 -3.24 -4.68
N LEU A 16 -0.73 -2.49 -4.77
CA LEU A 16 0.61 -2.97 -5.07
C LEU A 16 1.25 -3.60 -3.83
N ASP A 17 2.21 -4.49 -4.04
CA ASP A 17 2.96 -5.06 -2.92
C ASP A 17 3.78 -3.97 -2.22
N LEU A 18 3.83 -4.06 -0.90
CA LEU A 18 4.66 -3.18 -0.09
C LEU A 18 6.14 -3.52 -0.30
N GLU A 19 6.96 -2.48 -0.32
CA GLU A 19 8.40 -2.63 -0.51
C GLU A 19 9.15 -2.45 0.81
N LEU A 20 10.27 -3.15 0.97
CA LEU A 20 11.19 -2.89 2.08
C LEU A 20 12.24 -1.89 1.65
N GLU A 21 12.42 -0.87 2.48
CA GLU A 21 13.53 0.05 2.41
C GLU A 21 14.36 -0.08 3.70
N ASP A 22 15.40 -0.89 3.65
CA ASP A 22 16.30 -1.12 4.78
C ASP A 22 17.49 -0.16 4.73
N SER A 23 17.67 0.59 5.81
CA SER A 23 18.78 1.52 6.01
C SER A 23 19.54 1.25 7.31
N SER A 24 19.30 0.11 7.96
CA SER A 24 19.89 -0.18 9.26
C SER A 24 21.36 -0.62 9.21
N GLY A 25 21.86 -0.99 8.03
CA GLY A 25 23.19 -1.60 7.89
C GLY A 25 23.31 -2.99 8.53
N GLU A 26 22.18 -3.61 8.90
CA GLU A 26 22.16 -4.97 9.43
C GLU A 26 22.18 -5.98 8.27
N PRO A 27 22.62 -7.23 8.50
CA PRO A 27 22.52 -8.28 7.49
C PRO A 27 21.08 -8.46 6.99
N PRO A 28 20.85 -8.65 5.68
CA PRO A 28 19.51 -8.91 5.15
C PRO A 28 18.89 -10.15 5.80
N SER A 29 17.59 -10.07 6.11
CA SER A 29 16.84 -11.23 6.60
C SER A 29 16.03 -11.86 5.47
N ALA A 30 16.19 -13.18 5.29
CA ALA A 30 15.38 -13.94 4.34
C ALA A 30 13.88 -13.90 4.68
N GLU A 31 13.53 -13.62 5.95
CA GLU A 31 12.13 -13.55 6.40
C GLU A 31 11.42 -12.28 5.93
N HIS A 32 12.15 -11.22 5.55
CA HIS A 32 11.55 -9.95 5.13
C HIS A 32 10.66 -10.12 3.90
N ALA A 33 11.06 -10.94 2.93
CA ALA A 33 10.27 -11.19 1.73
C ALA A 33 8.91 -11.83 2.06
N GLU A 34 8.92 -12.85 2.93
CA GLU A 34 7.68 -13.51 3.37
C GLU A 34 6.80 -12.59 4.23
N ARG A 35 7.42 -11.75 5.06
CA ARG A 35 6.69 -10.73 5.84
C ARG A 35 6.02 -9.71 4.94
N LEU A 36 6.73 -9.15 3.94
CA LEU A 36 6.16 -8.21 2.96
C LEU A 36 4.99 -8.83 2.21
N LYS A 37 5.14 -10.06 1.73
CA LYS A 37 4.07 -10.79 1.04
C LYS A 37 2.84 -10.95 1.94
N ARG A 38 3.05 -11.36 3.19
CA ARG A 38 1.98 -11.49 4.19
C ARG A 38 1.27 -10.17 4.42
N ILE A 39 2.00 -9.10 4.71
CA ILE A 39 1.38 -7.82 5.07
C ILE A 39 0.74 -7.11 3.87
N SER A 40 1.22 -7.34 2.65
CA SER A 40 0.57 -6.86 1.43
C SER A 40 -0.77 -7.55 1.21
N ALA A 41 -0.82 -8.87 1.44
CA ALA A 41 -2.08 -9.62 1.40
C ALA A 41 -3.04 -9.20 2.53
N GLU A 42 -2.52 -8.90 3.72
CA GLU A 42 -3.33 -8.35 4.82
C GLU A 42 -3.89 -6.97 4.49
N LEU A 43 -3.08 -6.08 3.90
CA LEU A 43 -3.51 -4.76 3.44
C LEU A 43 -4.65 -4.88 2.42
N ARG A 44 -4.51 -5.75 1.41
CA ARG A 44 -5.56 -6.03 0.42
C ARG A 44 -6.88 -6.44 1.07
N ARG A 45 -6.85 -7.46 1.94
CA ARG A 45 -8.05 -7.94 2.62
C ARG A 45 -8.67 -6.89 3.54
N ALA A 46 -7.86 -6.13 4.25
CA ALA A 46 -8.33 -5.14 5.21
C ALA A 46 -8.95 -3.93 4.49
N LEU A 47 -8.35 -3.44 3.41
CA LEU A 47 -8.93 -2.38 2.58
C LEU A 47 -10.25 -2.83 1.94
N ASP A 48 -10.27 -4.06 1.42
CA ASP A 48 -11.49 -4.66 0.87
C ASP A 48 -12.61 -4.71 1.93
N ALA A 49 -12.31 -5.13 3.15
CA ALA A 49 -13.28 -5.14 4.25
C ALA A 49 -13.76 -3.74 4.68
N LYS A 50 -13.01 -2.67 4.35
CA LYS A 50 -13.31 -1.28 4.74
C LYS A 50 -13.93 -0.44 3.65
N GLY A 51 -14.27 -1.02 2.50
CA GLY A 51 -15.04 -0.33 1.47
C GLY A 51 -14.24 0.04 0.22
N TYR A 52 -12.98 -0.37 0.10
CA TYR A 52 -12.25 -0.31 -1.18
C TYR A 52 -12.66 -1.52 -2.04
N ASP A 53 -12.91 -1.33 -3.34
CA ASP A 53 -13.17 -2.45 -4.26
C ASP A 53 -11.82 -2.99 -4.78
N VAL A 54 -11.18 -3.87 -4.00
CA VAL A 54 -9.80 -4.32 -4.28
C VAL A 54 -9.77 -5.30 -5.44
N ILE A 55 -8.97 -4.99 -6.45
CA ILE A 55 -8.76 -5.88 -7.60
C ILE A 55 -7.96 -7.11 -7.14
N GLY A 56 -8.49 -8.29 -7.38
CA GLY A 56 -7.87 -9.56 -6.95
C GLY A 56 -6.54 -9.86 -7.64
N ASP A 57 -5.65 -10.55 -6.92
CA ASP A 57 -4.26 -10.83 -7.32
C ASP A 57 -4.12 -11.53 -8.69
N ALA A 58 -5.08 -12.38 -9.06
CA ALA A 58 -5.06 -13.06 -10.36
C ALA A 58 -5.19 -12.09 -11.55
N ALA A 59 -5.93 -11.00 -11.38
CA ALA A 59 -6.10 -9.97 -12.41
C ALA A 59 -4.92 -8.98 -12.48
N THR A 60 -4.09 -8.95 -11.43
CA THR A 60 -2.93 -8.04 -11.33
C THR A 60 -1.60 -8.77 -11.55
N ALA A 61 -1.64 -10.10 -11.66
CA ALA A 61 -0.49 -10.95 -11.94
C ALA A 61 0.21 -10.51 -13.22
N GLY A 62 1.50 -10.20 -13.11
CA GLY A 62 2.35 -9.80 -14.25
C GLY A 62 2.21 -8.35 -14.70
N LEU A 63 1.34 -7.53 -14.08
CA LEU A 63 1.27 -6.10 -14.38
C LEU A 63 2.53 -5.34 -13.93
N VAL A 64 3.11 -5.78 -12.81
CA VAL A 64 4.40 -5.26 -12.34
C VAL A 64 5.52 -6.09 -12.95
N ARG A 65 6.36 -5.45 -13.78
CA ARG A 65 7.53 -6.13 -14.36
C ARG A 65 8.52 -6.48 -13.26
N PRO A 66 9.13 -7.69 -13.29
CA PRO A 66 10.19 -8.06 -12.35
C PRO A 66 11.29 -6.99 -12.29
N GLY A 67 11.72 -6.63 -11.08
CA GLY A 67 12.74 -5.59 -10.86
C GLY A 67 12.22 -4.15 -10.87
N THR A 68 10.92 -3.92 -11.11
CA THR A 68 10.33 -2.60 -10.90
C THR A 68 10.31 -2.28 -9.41
N VAL A 69 10.82 -1.10 -9.05
CA VAL A 69 10.81 -0.58 -7.68
C VAL A 69 9.86 0.62 -7.64
N ILE A 70 8.65 0.39 -7.15
CA ILE A 70 7.52 1.33 -7.16
C ILE A 70 7.89 2.64 -6.45
N ARG A 71 8.53 2.59 -5.28
CA ARG A 71 8.95 3.80 -4.52
C ARG A 71 9.88 4.75 -5.30
N SER A 72 10.50 4.29 -6.38
CA SER A 72 11.43 5.08 -7.20
C SER A 72 11.11 5.05 -8.69
N CYS A 73 9.92 4.60 -9.09
CA CYS A 73 9.60 4.41 -10.51
C CYS A 73 9.03 5.66 -11.20
N ASN A 74 9.00 6.81 -10.52
CA ASN A 74 8.58 8.11 -11.07
C ASN A 74 7.18 8.10 -11.71
N GLY A 75 6.17 7.55 -11.04
CA GLY A 75 4.79 7.60 -11.51
C GLY A 75 4.33 6.35 -12.27
N CYS A 76 5.13 5.28 -12.32
CA CYS A 76 4.78 4.07 -13.07
C CYS A 76 3.57 3.33 -12.48
N GLU A 77 3.35 3.46 -11.17
CA GLU A 77 2.24 2.88 -10.42
C GLU A 77 0.89 3.27 -11.02
N ARG A 78 0.76 4.51 -11.51
CA ARG A 78 -0.45 4.95 -12.23
C ARG A 78 -0.65 4.20 -13.52
N GLY A 79 0.40 4.02 -14.32
CA GLY A 79 0.31 3.26 -15.57
C GLY A 79 -0.08 1.80 -15.34
N ILE A 80 0.45 1.20 -14.27
CA ILE A 80 0.10 -0.17 -13.84
C ILE A 80 -1.37 -0.22 -13.40
N ALA A 81 -1.83 0.78 -12.65
CA ALA A 81 -3.22 0.89 -12.20
C ALA A 81 -4.21 1.11 -13.35
N GLN A 82 -3.86 1.95 -14.32
CA GLN A 82 -4.65 2.14 -15.55
C GLN A 82 -4.78 0.83 -16.33
N ALA A 83 -3.68 0.08 -16.48
CA ALA A 83 -3.71 -1.23 -17.14
C ALA A 83 -4.56 -2.26 -16.38
N ALA A 84 -4.64 -2.14 -15.05
CA ALA A 84 -5.52 -2.97 -14.21
C ALA A 84 -7.00 -2.56 -14.26
N GLY A 85 -7.33 -1.40 -14.87
CA GLY A 85 -8.66 -0.80 -14.80
C GLY A 85 -9.01 -0.36 -13.37
N ALA A 86 -8.05 0.21 -12.65
CA ALA A 86 -8.22 0.77 -11.33
C ALA A 86 -8.43 2.29 -11.37
N ASP A 87 -9.30 2.77 -10.51
CA ASP A 87 -9.54 4.19 -10.24
C ASP A 87 -8.59 4.71 -9.16
N LEU A 88 -8.20 3.85 -8.22
CA LEU A 88 -7.24 4.13 -7.15
C LEU A 88 -6.05 3.17 -7.22
N VAL A 89 -4.87 3.68 -6.89
CA VAL A 89 -3.69 2.86 -6.63
C VAL A 89 -3.21 3.06 -5.20
N VAL A 90 -2.93 1.94 -4.54
CA VAL A 90 -2.37 1.89 -3.19
C VAL A 90 -1.01 1.27 -3.27
N PHE A 91 -0.01 1.97 -2.75
CA PHE A 91 1.37 1.51 -2.68
C PHE A 91 2.02 2.04 -1.41
N GLY A 92 3.17 1.48 -1.04
CA GLY A 92 3.78 1.85 0.21
C GLY A 92 5.06 1.12 0.51
N ILE A 93 5.68 1.51 1.62
CA ILE A 93 6.94 0.94 2.07
C ILE A 93 6.90 0.59 3.56
N VAL A 94 7.69 -0.41 3.92
CA VAL A 94 8.21 -0.59 5.27
C VAL A 94 9.62 -0.06 5.27
N ARG A 95 9.88 1.01 6.03
CA ARG A 95 11.24 1.52 6.24
C ARG A 95 11.79 0.92 7.51
N LYS A 96 12.92 0.22 7.38
CA LYS A 96 13.70 -0.29 8.51
C LYS A 96 14.87 0.63 8.79
N ILE A 97 14.89 1.18 10.01
CA ILE A 97 16.00 1.99 10.53
C ILE A 97 16.87 1.11 11.45
N SER A 98 16.26 0.20 12.21
CA SER A 98 16.92 -0.87 12.94
C SER A 98 15.95 -2.01 13.22
N SER A 99 16.44 -3.12 13.78
CA SER A 99 15.60 -4.19 14.33
C SER A 99 14.59 -3.71 15.40
N LEU A 100 14.77 -2.52 15.97
CA LEU A 100 13.84 -1.93 16.95
C LEU A 100 12.93 -0.85 16.35
N ILE A 101 13.42 -0.03 15.42
CA ILE A 101 12.72 1.16 14.92
C ILE A 101 12.42 0.99 13.43
N LEU A 102 11.13 0.92 13.11
CA LEU A 102 10.62 0.85 11.74
C LEU A 102 9.38 1.75 11.62
N TRP A 103 9.04 2.10 10.39
CA TRP A 103 7.75 2.71 10.10
C TRP A 103 7.18 2.16 8.80
N ILE A 104 5.85 2.16 8.72
CA ILE A 104 5.11 1.75 7.53
C ILE A 104 4.42 2.98 6.97
N GLY A 105 4.57 3.21 5.67
CA GLY A 105 3.89 4.26 4.94
C GLY A 105 3.07 3.69 3.80
N VAL A 106 1.85 4.19 3.63
CA VAL A 106 0.94 3.83 2.55
C VAL A 106 0.41 5.10 1.91
N VAL A 107 0.36 5.11 0.59
CA VAL A 107 -0.18 6.18 -0.24
C VAL A 107 -1.38 5.62 -0.99
N VAL A 108 -2.46 6.40 -1.03
CA VAL A 108 -3.61 6.18 -1.90
C VAL A 108 -3.66 7.32 -2.89
N GLU A 109 -3.61 7.00 -4.17
CA GLU A 109 -3.58 7.97 -5.26
C GLU A 109 -4.70 7.73 -6.25
N ASP A 110 -5.32 8.81 -6.72
CA ASP A 110 -6.31 8.78 -7.78
C ASP A 110 -5.62 8.65 -9.14
N VAL A 111 -5.96 7.58 -9.87
CA VAL A 111 -5.27 7.18 -11.11
C VAL A 111 -5.56 8.14 -12.26
N GLY A 112 -6.74 8.76 -12.27
CA GLY A 112 -7.17 9.68 -13.34
C GLY A 112 -6.51 11.05 -13.23
N THR A 113 -6.41 11.58 -12.01
CA THR A 113 -5.88 12.92 -11.73
C THR A 113 -4.41 12.91 -11.32
N GLY A 114 -3.91 11.78 -10.81
CA GLY A 114 -2.59 11.66 -10.18
C GLY A 114 -2.48 12.39 -8.84
N GLN A 115 -3.62 12.76 -8.23
CA GLN A 115 -3.61 13.40 -6.92
C GLN A 115 -3.61 12.35 -5.81
N VAL A 116 -2.78 12.60 -4.80
CA VAL A 116 -2.79 11.83 -3.57
C VAL A 116 -4.12 12.08 -2.85
N VAL A 117 -4.91 11.02 -2.66
CA VAL A 117 -6.16 11.03 -1.90
C VAL A 117 -5.83 11.05 -0.40
N THR A 118 -4.92 10.18 0.02
CA THR A 118 -4.44 10.15 1.40
C THR A 118 -3.07 9.51 1.52
N THR A 119 -2.33 9.88 2.57
CA THR A 119 -1.09 9.24 2.98
C THR A 119 -1.21 8.85 4.45
N ALA A 120 -0.94 7.59 4.75
CA ALA A 120 -0.93 7.08 6.10
C ALA A 120 0.48 6.64 6.48
N ARG A 121 0.91 6.99 7.70
CA ARG A 121 2.18 6.53 8.27
C ARG A 121 2.00 6.12 9.72
N GLY A 122 2.67 5.03 10.10
CA GLY A 122 2.70 4.55 11.48
C GLY A 122 4.07 4.00 11.84
N ASP A 123 4.60 4.42 12.98
CA ASP A 123 5.82 3.86 13.55
C ASP A 123 5.49 2.56 14.28
N ILE A 124 6.32 1.54 14.08
CA ILE A 124 6.22 0.25 14.78
C ILE A 124 7.52 -0.03 15.53
N ARG A 125 7.41 -0.85 16.59
CA ARG A 125 8.55 -1.28 17.38
C ARG A 125 8.77 -2.77 17.20
N GLY A 126 10.00 -3.12 16.81
CA GLY A 126 10.43 -4.49 16.58
C GLY A 126 10.23 -4.98 15.15
N ASP A 127 11.28 -5.57 14.58
CA ASP A 127 11.25 -6.24 13.29
C ASP A 127 10.71 -7.67 13.43
N THR A 128 9.39 -7.77 13.64
CA THR A 128 8.68 -9.04 13.81
C THR A 128 7.41 -9.09 12.96
N ALA A 129 6.98 -10.28 12.57
CA ALA A 129 5.74 -10.47 11.81
C ALA A 129 4.52 -9.86 12.52
N THR A 130 4.44 -10.00 13.85
CA THR A 130 3.34 -9.43 14.65
C THR A 130 3.34 -7.90 14.65
N ALA A 131 4.50 -7.26 14.79
CA ALA A 131 4.60 -5.80 14.77
C ALA A 131 4.18 -5.23 13.41
N TRP A 132 4.62 -5.85 12.32
CA TRP A 132 4.27 -5.41 10.96
C TRP A 132 2.78 -5.58 10.68
N SER A 133 2.21 -6.74 11.02
CA SER A 133 0.78 -7.03 10.86
C SER A 133 -0.10 -6.06 11.66
N ARG A 134 0.23 -5.81 12.94
CA ARG A 134 -0.48 -4.83 13.77
C ARG A 134 -0.36 -3.41 13.21
N GLY A 135 0.81 -3.04 12.67
CA GLY A 135 1.02 -1.74 12.03
C GLY A 135 0.08 -1.53 10.83
N ILE A 136 0.01 -2.51 9.92
CA ILE A 136 -0.90 -2.44 8.77
C ILE A 136 -2.36 -2.39 9.21
N GLY A 137 -2.77 -3.28 10.12
CA GLY A 137 -4.15 -3.28 10.63
C GLY A 137 -4.54 -1.94 11.25
N TRP A 138 -3.64 -1.35 12.04
CA TRP A 138 -3.87 -0.04 12.65
C TRP A 138 -3.99 1.08 11.62
N LEU A 139 -3.12 1.10 10.60
CA LEU A 139 -3.19 2.09 9.52
C LEU A 139 -4.50 1.99 8.73
N VAL A 140 -4.92 0.77 8.39
CA VAL A 140 -6.18 0.57 7.70
C VAL A 140 -7.34 1.07 8.53
N GLU A 141 -7.43 0.65 9.79
CA GLU A 141 -8.54 0.99 10.68
C GLU A 141 -8.65 2.49 10.96
N HIS A 142 -7.54 3.16 11.23
CA HIS A 142 -7.57 4.52 11.79
C HIS A 142 -7.14 5.62 10.82
N ARG A 143 -6.59 5.27 9.64
CA ARG A 143 -6.07 6.25 8.67
C ARG A 143 -6.58 6.06 7.26
N LEU A 144 -6.91 4.84 6.84
CA LEU A 144 -7.32 4.58 5.45
C LEU A 144 -8.84 4.36 5.34
N ALA A 145 -9.49 3.79 6.34
CA ALA A 145 -10.93 3.50 6.31
C ALA A 145 -11.79 4.77 6.20
N GLU A 146 -11.36 5.89 6.79
CA GLU A 146 -12.09 7.17 6.73
C GLU A 146 -12.12 7.80 5.33
N HIS A 147 -11.24 7.35 4.44
CA HIS A 147 -11.14 7.82 3.04
C HIS A 147 -11.71 6.81 2.03
N ALA A 148 -12.40 5.76 2.51
CA ALA A 148 -12.91 4.71 1.62
C ALA A 148 -13.98 5.27 0.64
N PRO A 149 -13.89 4.96 -0.67
CA PRO A 149 -14.84 5.39 -1.70
C PRO A 149 -16.29 4.89 -1.49
N GLY A 150 -16.48 3.81 -0.73
CA GLY A 150 -17.65 2.94 -0.81
C GLY A 150 -17.43 1.83 -1.83
N LYS A 151 -17.97 0.61 -1.60
CA LYS A 151 -17.85 -0.51 -2.54
C LYS A 151 -18.91 -0.43 -3.64
N ARG A 152 -18.57 -0.95 -4.83
CA ARG A 152 -19.50 -1.09 -5.98
C ARG A 152 -20.45 -2.26 -5.77
#